data_AF-A0A7X9HYC2-F1
#
_entry.id   AF-A0A7X9HYC2-F1
#
_cell.length_a   1.000
_cell.length_b   1.000
_cell.length_c   1.000
_cell.angle_alpha   90.00
_cell.angle_beta   90.00
_cell.angle_gamma   90.00
#
_symmetry.space_group_name_H-M   'P 1'
#
loop_
_entity.id
_entity.type
_entity.pdbx_description
1 polymer ?
#
loop_
_entity_poly.entity_id
_entity_poly.type
_entity_poly.pdbx_seq_one_letter_code
_entity_poly.pdbx_strand_id
1 'polypeptide(L)'
;KSSVPMIGASGAIAGVLGSYFILFPYSRIYTLIPIFIFPLFVEIPAPIFLIYWFFIQFFNGTLSLAGAVWTGVAFWAHIAGFLCGVLFTLFFGRRRRSGY
;
A
#
# COMPACT_ATOMS: atom_id res chain seq x y z
N LYS A 1 13.46 -25.83 5.39
CA LYS A 1 13.30 -24.70 6.35
C LYS A 1 14.03 -23.51 5.75
N SER A 2 13.31 -22.49 5.28
CA SER A 2 13.92 -21.24 4.82
C SER A 2 14.52 -20.51 6.03
N SER A 3 15.80 -20.17 5.93
CA SER A 3 16.65 -19.59 6.97
C SER A 3 16.57 -18.05 7.06
N VAL A 4 15.62 -17.43 6.38
CA VAL A 4 15.43 -15.98 6.41
C VAL A 4 14.14 -15.67 7.15
N PRO A 5 14.19 -15.19 8.41
CA PRO A 5 13.01 -14.74 9.11
C PRO A 5 12.48 -13.49 8.42
N MET A 6 11.43 -13.63 7.61
CA MET A 6 10.66 -12.47 7.15
C MET A 6 9.80 -11.99 8.32
N ILE A 7 10.21 -10.87 8.92
CA ILE A 7 9.36 -10.13 9.86
C ILE A 7 8.16 -9.62 9.05
N GLY A 8 6.96 -10.17 9.31
CA GLY A 8 5.69 -9.80 8.66
C GLY A 8 5.19 -8.38 8.95
N ALA A 9 6.07 -7.46 9.37
CA ALA A 9 5.74 -6.07 9.66
C ALA A 9 5.21 -5.33 8.42
N SER A 10 5.71 -5.64 7.22
CA SER A 10 5.27 -4.97 6.00
C SER A 10 3.79 -5.24 5.66
N GLY A 11 3.26 -6.42 6.00
CA GLY A 11 1.83 -6.73 5.89
C GLY A 11 0.98 -5.90 6.86
N ALA A 12 1.45 -5.70 8.09
CA ALA A 12 0.77 -4.82 9.05
C ALA A 12 0.78 -3.35 8.58
N ILE A 13 1.90 -2.88 8.01
CA ILE A 13 1.98 -1.55 7.39
C ILE A 13 0.96 -1.44 6.25
N ALA A 14 0.84 -2.46 5.39
CA ALA A 14 -0.17 -2.49 4.35
C ALA A 14 -1.60 -2.36 4.91
N GLY A 15 -1.89 -2.96 6.07
CA GLY A 15 -3.17 -2.76 6.77
C GLY A 15 -3.37 -1.35 7.31
N VAL A 16 -2.33 -0.69 7.79
CA VAL A 16 -2.41 0.73 8.13
C VAL A 16 -2.70 1.57 6.89
N LEU A 17 -2.09 1.27 5.74
CA LEU A 17 -2.36 1.96 4.47
C LEU A 17 -3.79 1.73 3.97
N GLY A 18 -4.34 0.53 4.14
CA GLY A 18 -5.75 0.24 3.84
C GLY A 18 -6.71 1.05 4.70
N SER A 19 -6.38 1.22 5.99
CA SER A 19 -7.15 2.09 6.88
C SER A 19 -7.02 3.56 6.48
N TYR A 20 -5.81 3.99 6.12
CA TYR A 20 -5.52 5.34 5.66
C TYR A 20 -6.32 5.71 4.40
N PHE A 21 -6.42 4.78 3.45
CA PHE A 21 -7.22 4.93 2.23
C PHE A 21 -8.67 5.34 2.52
N ILE A 22 -9.28 4.78 3.56
CA ILE A 22 -10.67 5.05 3.94
C ILE A 22 -10.81 6.33 4.78
N LEU A 23 -9.84 6.58 5.69
CA LEU A 23 -9.91 7.69 6.64
C LEU A 23 -9.50 9.03 6.03
N PHE A 24 -8.59 9.04 5.05
CA PHE A 24 -7.96 10.27 4.54
C PHE A 24 -8.11 10.42 3.01
N PRO A 25 -9.33 10.46 2.46
CA PRO A 25 -9.55 10.51 1.00
C PRO A 25 -9.04 11.80 0.33
N TYR A 26 -8.82 12.87 1.08
CA TYR A 26 -8.34 14.16 0.56
C TYR A 26 -6.86 14.44 0.86
N SER A 27 -6.18 13.49 1.51
CA SER A 27 -4.75 13.63 1.80
C SER A 27 -3.92 13.59 0.53
N ARG A 28 -2.76 14.25 0.57
CA ARG A 28 -1.81 14.32 -0.54
C ARG A 28 -0.45 13.80 -0.08
N ILE A 29 0.21 13.03 -0.93
CA ILE A 29 1.53 12.47 -0.72
C ILE A 29 2.52 13.27 -1.54
N TYR A 30 3.46 13.92 -0.85
CA TYR A 30 4.58 14.58 -1.51
C TYR A 30 5.54 13.52 -2.04
N THR A 31 5.55 13.37 -3.37
CA THR A 31 6.23 12.26 -4.05
C THR A 31 7.38 12.81 -4.87
N LEU A 32 8.55 12.23 -4.67
CA LEU A 32 9.71 12.47 -5.53
C LEU A 32 9.65 11.55 -6.75
N ILE A 33 9.55 12.14 -7.94
CA ILE A 33 9.76 11.47 -9.21
C ILE A 33 11.20 11.77 -9.67
N PRO A 34 12.10 10.77 -9.69
CA PRO A 34 13.47 10.98 -10.12
C PRO A 34 13.52 11.16 -11.64
N ILE A 35 13.72 12.39 -12.12
CA ILE A 35 13.88 12.70 -13.56
C ILE A 35 15.34 13.01 -13.85
N PHE A 36 16.12 11.97 -14.17
CA PHE A 36 17.53 12.02 -14.61
C PHE A 36 18.47 12.88 -13.75
N ILE A 37 18.45 14.20 -13.94
CA ILE A 37 19.33 15.18 -13.28
C ILE A 37 18.55 16.03 -12.24
N PHE A 38 17.25 16.25 -12.42
CA PHE A 38 16.45 17.12 -11.55
C PHE A 38 15.37 16.31 -10.81
N PRO A 39 15.33 16.34 -9.46
CA PRO A 39 14.24 15.75 -8.70
C PRO A 39 12.95 16.52 -8.96
N LEU A 40 11.92 15.87 -9.50
CA LEU A 40 10.59 16.45 -9.63
C LEU A 40 9.76 16.07 -8.42
N PHE A 41 9.34 17.05 -7.63
CA PHE A 41 8.41 16.84 -6.54
C PHE A 41 6.99 17.12 -6.98
N VAL A 42 6.10 16.14 -6.81
CA VAL A 42 4.67 16.27 -7.12
C VAL A 42 3.83 15.85 -5.93
N GLU A 43 2.70 16.53 -5.75
CA GLU A 43 1.69 16.10 -4.80
C GLU A 43 0.68 15.18 -5.48
N ILE A 44 0.59 13.94 -5.01
CA ILE A 44 -0.35 12.96 -5.55
C ILE A 44 -1.45 12.73 -4.50
N PRO A 45 -2.74 12.81 -4.87
CA PRO A 45 -3.82 12.40 -3.97
C PRO A 45 -3.59 10.98 -3.46
N ALA A 46 -3.63 10.78 -2.15
CA ALA A 46 -3.28 9.50 -1.55
C ALA A 46 -4.13 8.33 -2.06
N PRO A 47 -5.45 8.47 -2.32
CA PRO A 47 -6.23 7.37 -2.88
C PRO A 47 -5.68 6.88 -4.23
N ILE A 48 -5.23 7.80 -5.09
CA ILE A 48 -4.67 7.46 -6.40
C ILE A 48 -3.38 6.69 -6.22
N PHE A 49 -2.48 7.19 -5.37
CA PHE A 49 -1.21 6.55 -5.08
C PHE A 49 -1.40 5.14 -4.49
N LEU A 50 -2.33 4.98 -3.55
CA LEU A 50 -2.58 3.69 -2.88
C LEU A 50 -3.25 2.67 -3.80
N ILE A 51 -4.17 3.10 -4.67
CA ILE A 51 -4.75 2.22 -5.70
C ILE A 51 -3.66 1.74 -6.66
N TYR A 52 -2.84 2.67 -7.16
CA TYR A 52 -1.71 2.34 -8.03
C TYR A 52 -0.76 1.34 -7.36
N TRP A 53 -0.38 1.60 -6.11
CA TRP A 53 0.48 0.71 -5.34
C TRP A 53 -0.15 -0.67 -5.14
N PHE A 54 -1.45 -0.76 -4.81
CA PHE A 54 -2.17 -2.02 -4.64
C PHE A 54 -2.15 -2.87 -5.92
N PHE A 55 -2.38 -2.26 -7.08
CA PHE A 55 -2.33 -2.97 -8.36
C PHE A 55 -0.94 -3.48 -8.69
N ILE A 56 0.12 -2.74 -8.35
CA ILE A 56 1.50 -3.23 -8.47
C ILE A 56 1.72 -4.46 -7.59
N GLN A 57 1.20 -4.46 -6.35
CA GLN A 57 1.30 -5.64 -5.48
C GLN A 57 0.58 -6.85 -6.13
N PHE A 58 -0.63 -6.64 -6.65
CA PHE A 58 -1.40 -7.70 -7.31
C PHE A 58 -0.70 -8.26 -8.54
N PHE A 59 -0.19 -7.39 -9.42
CA PHE A 59 0.50 -7.80 -10.64
C PHE A 59 1.80 -8.55 -10.33
N ASN A 60 2.66 -7.98 -9.48
CA ASN A 60 3.92 -8.63 -9.11
C ASN A 60 3.70 -9.91 -8.30
N GLY A 61 2.69 -9.95 -7.44
CA GLY A 61 2.28 -11.16 -6.73
C GLY A 61 1.82 -12.26 -7.68
N THR A 62 1.09 -11.91 -8.74
CA THR A 62 0.65 -12.85 -9.77
C THR A 62 1.83 -13.37 -10.60
N LEU A 63 2.73 -12.49 -11.04
CA LEU A 63 3.95 -12.88 -11.75
C LEU A 63 4.87 -13.76 -10.90
N SER A 64 4.96 -13.48 -9.59
CA SER A 64 5.76 -14.27 -8.67
C SER A 64 5.19 -15.67 -8.47
N LEU A 65 3.86 -15.82 -8.38
CA LEU A 65 3.20 -17.13 -8.37
C LEU A 65 3.39 -17.90 -9.68
N ALA A 66 3.41 -17.21 -10.82
CA ALA A 66 3.68 -17.82 -12.12
C ALA A 66 5.15 -18.20 -12.33
N GLY A 67 6.04 -17.93 -11.35
CA GLY A 67 7.47 -18.20 -11.44
C GLY A 67 8.24 -17.26 -12.36
N ALA A 68 7.58 -16.23 -12.91
CA ALA A 68 8.18 -15.29 -13.86
C ALA A 68 9.11 -14.28 -13.18
N VAL A 69 8.91 -14.00 -11.89
CA VAL A 69 9.72 -13.04 -11.12
C VAL A 69 9.94 -13.53 -9.68
N TRP A 70 11.20 -13.65 -9.26
CA TRP A 70 11.59 -13.95 -7.89
C TRP A 70 12.15 -12.69 -7.21
N THR A 71 11.39 -12.13 -6.26
CA THR A 71 11.77 -10.87 -5.59
C THR A 71 12.03 -11.01 -4.09
N GLY A 72 11.66 -12.16 -3.49
CA GLY A 72 11.66 -12.32 -2.03
C GLY A 72 10.59 -11.49 -1.30
N VAL A 73 9.69 -10.81 -2.02
CA VAL A 73 8.63 -9.97 -1.46
C VAL A 73 7.33 -10.76 -1.34
N ALA A 74 6.72 -10.75 -0.17
CA ALA A 74 5.42 -11.38 0.09
C ALA A 74 4.25 -10.48 -0.39
N PHE A 75 4.12 -10.26 -1.69
CA PHE A 75 3.11 -9.37 -2.27
C PHE A 75 1.67 -9.70 -1.83
N TRP A 76 1.32 -10.97 -1.73
CA TRP A 76 -0.01 -11.42 -1.27
C TRP A 76 -0.28 -11.07 0.20
N ALA A 77 0.75 -11.01 1.04
CA ALA A 77 0.61 -10.54 2.41
C ALA A 77 0.29 -9.04 2.46
N HIS A 78 0.84 -8.23 1.55
CA HIS A 78 0.50 -6.82 1.43
C HIS A 78 -0.95 -6.60 0.97
N ILE A 79 -1.41 -7.37 -0.03
CA ILE A 79 -2.79 -7.32 -0.52
C ILE A 79 -3.77 -7.67 0.60
N ALA A 80 -3.54 -8.79 1.28
CA ALA A 80 -4.39 -9.22 2.40
C ALA A 80 -4.36 -8.20 3.55
N GLY A 81 -3.18 -7.68 3.91
CA GLY A 81 -3.03 -6.64 4.92
C GLY A 81 -3.86 -5.40 4.57
N PHE A 82 -3.70 -4.86 3.36
CA PHE A 82 -4.44 -3.69 2.87
C PHE A 82 -5.95 -3.90 2.94
N LEU A 83 -6.46 -5.03 2.42
CA LEU A 83 -7.89 -5.34 2.45
C LEU A 83 -8.41 -5.50 3.89
N CYS A 84 -7.66 -6.16 4.77
CA CYS A 84 -8.02 -6.25 6.19
C CYS A 84 -8.11 -4.86 6.83
N GLY A 85 -7.18 -3.95 6.53
CA GLY A 85 -7.21 -2.57 7.02
C GLY A 85 -8.42 -1.79 6.53
N VAL A 86 -8.75 -1.91 5.23
CA VAL A 86 -9.96 -1.32 4.63
C VAL A 86 -11.20 -1.84 5.35
N LEU A 87 -11.37 -3.17 5.43
CA LEU A 87 -12.53 -3.80 6.04
C LEU A 87 -12.65 -3.42 7.51
N PHE A 88 -11.56 -3.52 8.27
CA PHE A 88 -11.52 -3.12 9.67
C PHE A 88 -11.99 -1.68 9.86
N THR A 89 -11.53 -0.78 9.01
CA THR A 89 -11.93 0.63 9.08
C THR A 89 -13.37 0.86 8.65
N LEU A 90 -13.90 0.12 7.68
CA LEU A 90 -15.30 0.20 7.30
C LEU A 90 -16.25 -0.27 8.41
N PHE A 91 -15.86 -1.30 9.17
CA PHE A 91 -16.69 -1.84 10.25
C PHE A 91 -16.53 -1.12 11.60
N PHE A 92 -15.31 -0.67 11.92
CA PHE A 92 -14.98 -0.13 13.24
C PHE A 92 -14.50 1.32 13.22
N GLY A 93 -14.17 1.86 12.05
CA GLY A 93 -13.63 3.21 11.89
C GLY A 93 -14.72 4.27 12.03
N ARG A 94 -14.53 5.19 12.99
CA ARG A 94 -15.31 6.43 13.05
C ARG A 94 -14.67 7.46 12.14
N ARG A 95 -15.32 7.81 11.03
CA ARG A 95 -14.95 9.01 10.26
C ARG A 95 -15.13 10.22 11.18
N ARG A 96 -14.02 10.83 11.60
CA ARG A 96 -14.09 12.19 12.16
C ARG A 96 -14.62 13.07 11.05
N ARG A 97 -15.88 13.52 11.16
CA ARG A 97 -16.37 14.67 10.40
C ARG A 97 -15.43 15.82 10.73
N SER A 98 -14.66 16.28 9.75
CA SER A 98 -13.91 17.53 9.89
C SER A 98 -14.95 18.61 10.14
N GLY A 99 -15.07 19.02 11.41
CA GLY A 99 -15.83 20.21 11.77
C GLY A 99 -15.06 21.43 11.25
N TYR A 100 -15.79 22.27 10.52
CA TYR A 100 -15.52 23.67 10.15
C TYR A 100 -14.09 24.19 10.30
#